data_AF-A0A535VVK9-F1
#
_entry.id   AF-A0A535VVK9-F1
#
_cell.length_a   1.000
_cell.length_b   1.000
_cell.length_c   1.000
_cell.angle_alpha   90.00
_cell.angle_beta   90.00
_cell.angle_gamma   90.00
#
_symmetry.space_group_name_H-M   'P 1'
#
loop_
_entity.id
_entity.type
_entity.pdbx_description
1 polymer ?
#
loop_
_entity_poly.entity_id
_entity_poly.type
_entity_poly.pdbx_seq_one_letter_code
_entity_poly.pdbx_strand_id
1 'polypeptide(L)'
;MRTIRRLGLLLAAALVLAGCAGLLESAPTPDPESFPEIAGQLGRFGISVSNWVSGDPGCDDQSLSPTAIRFDAEGLDQATPVVLRIYIFRNREAWDRRLADVDTCAAAWATNPATFEQLQVSPYVVAGQGPWPPAFAAALRTAITAAAGNGG
;
A
#
# COMPACT_ATOMS: atom_id res chain seq x y z
N MET A 1 40.13 -3.57 -55.01
CA MET A 1 39.07 -4.46 -54.49
C MET A 1 39.19 -4.82 -52.99
N ARG A 2 40.33 -4.61 -52.29
CA ARG A 2 40.46 -4.91 -50.84
C ARG A 2 39.91 -3.84 -49.88
N THR A 3 39.68 -2.61 -50.33
CA THR A 3 39.26 -1.47 -49.50
C THR A 3 37.75 -1.39 -49.24
N ILE A 4 36.91 -1.89 -50.15
CA ILE A 4 35.44 -1.85 -50.02
C ILE A 4 34.93 -2.82 -48.92
N ARG A 5 35.64 -3.93 -48.71
CA ARG A 5 35.25 -4.97 -47.73
C ARG A 5 35.42 -4.55 -46.27
N ARG A 6 36.25 -3.54 -45.98
CA ARG A 6 36.46 -3.01 -44.62
C ARG A 6 35.40 -1.99 -44.20
N LEU A 7 34.76 -1.31 -45.16
CA LEU A 7 33.77 -0.27 -44.88
C LEU A 7 32.41 -0.87 -44.45
N GLY A 8 32.02 -2.01 -45.04
CA GLY A 8 30.75 -2.68 -44.71
C GLY A 8 30.72 -3.30 -43.30
N LEU A 9 31.87 -3.72 -42.76
CA LEU A 9 31.95 -4.33 -41.43
C LEU A 9 31.85 -3.29 -40.30
N LEU A 10 32.36 -2.07 -40.53
CA LEU A 10 32.32 -0.98 -39.55
C LEU A 10 30.92 -0.36 -39.43
N LEU A 11 30.14 -0.30 -40.53
CA LEU A 11 28.76 0.19 -40.49
C LEU A 11 27.81 -0.77 -39.76
N ALA A 12 28.01 -2.08 -39.92
CA ALA A 12 27.19 -3.10 -39.25
C ALA A 12 27.43 -3.14 -37.73
N ALA A 13 28.65 -2.87 -37.27
CA ALA A 13 28.98 -2.83 -35.84
C ALA A 13 28.35 -1.63 -35.09
N ALA A 14 28.18 -0.49 -35.78
CA ALA A 14 27.59 0.71 -35.17
C ALA A 14 26.06 0.59 -34.97
N LEU A 15 25.36 -0.17 -35.82
CA LEU A 15 23.91 -0.36 -35.73
C LEU A 15 23.49 -1.33 -34.62
N VAL A 16 24.37 -2.22 -34.17
CA VAL A 16 24.06 -3.18 -33.09
C VAL A 16 24.14 -2.54 -31.70
N LEU A 17 24.94 -1.48 -31.52
CA LEU A 17 25.07 -0.78 -30.23
C LEU A 17 23.96 0.24 -29.95
N ALA A 18 23.19 0.65 -30.96
CA ALA A 18 22.07 1.59 -30.79
C ALA A 18 20.76 0.92 -30.32
N GLY A 19 20.67 -0.41 -30.39
CA GLY A 19 19.44 -1.16 -30.07
C GLY A 19 19.13 -1.31 -28.58
N CYS A 20 20.09 -1.10 -27.69
CA CYS A 20 19.88 -1.26 -26.24
C CYS A 20 19.52 0.05 -25.51
N ALA A 21 19.60 1.20 -26.16
CA ALA A 21 19.27 2.49 -25.53
C ALA A 21 17.74 2.75 -25.45
N GLY A 22 16.94 2.01 -26.23
CA GLY A 22 15.48 2.16 -26.27
C GLY A 22 14.70 1.33 -25.24
N LEU A 23 15.39 0.56 -24.38
CA LEU A 23 14.78 -0.27 -23.32
C LEU A 23 14.95 0.35 -21.92
N LEU A 24 15.30 1.63 -21.84
CA LEU A 24 15.10 2.42 -20.62
C LEU A 24 13.63 2.85 -20.53
N GLU A 25 12.72 1.87 -20.66
CA GLU A 25 11.37 2.02 -20.13
C GLU A 25 11.59 2.24 -18.63
N SER A 26 11.22 3.42 -18.13
CA SER A 26 11.25 3.72 -16.70
C SER A 26 10.62 2.55 -15.96
N ALA A 27 11.37 1.94 -15.03
CA ALA A 27 10.92 0.78 -14.28
C ALA A 27 9.48 1.03 -13.81
N PRO A 28 8.56 0.06 -14.00
CA PRO A 28 7.17 0.27 -13.61
C PRO A 28 7.14 0.74 -12.16
N THR A 29 6.35 1.77 -11.89
CA THR A 29 6.11 2.19 -10.51
C THR A 29 5.65 0.96 -9.72
N PRO A 30 6.29 0.61 -8.59
CA PRO A 30 5.91 -0.56 -7.83
C PRO A 30 4.42 -0.46 -7.46
N ASP A 31 3.69 -1.54 -7.69
CA ASP A 31 2.32 -1.64 -7.21
C ASP A 31 2.32 -1.63 -5.67
N PRO A 32 1.27 -1.11 -5.03
CA PRO A 32 1.11 -1.21 -3.59
C PRO A 32 1.21 -2.67 -3.13
N GLU A 33 1.85 -2.89 -1.99
CA GLU A 33 1.92 -4.22 -1.35
C GLU A 33 0.50 -4.77 -1.16
N SER A 34 0.34 -6.07 -1.43
CA SER A 34 -0.95 -6.76 -1.29
C SER A 34 -1.32 -6.96 0.18
N PHE A 35 -2.60 -7.13 0.49
CA PHE A 35 -3.02 -7.32 1.89
C PHE A 35 -2.36 -8.51 2.60
N PRO A 36 -2.19 -9.71 1.98
CA PRO A 36 -1.45 -10.80 2.62
C PRO A 36 -0.01 -10.45 2.97
N GLU A 37 0.66 -9.65 2.14
CA GLU A 37 2.02 -9.20 2.40
C GLU A 37 2.05 -8.14 3.53
N ILE A 38 1.10 -7.20 3.54
CA ILE A 38 0.88 -6.25 4.66
C ILE A 38 0.62 -7.00 5.97
N ALA A 39 -0.22 -8.04 5.96
CA ALA A 39 -0.45 -8.90 7.12
C ALA A 39 0.84 -9.60 7.57
N GLY A 40 1.69 -9.98 6.63
CA GLY A 40 3.05 -10.47 6.89
C GLY A 40 3.93 -9.42 7.58
N GLN A 41 3.91 -8.17 7.14
CA GLN A 41 4.63 -7.07 7.80
C GLN A 41 4.11 -6.86 9.23
N LEU A 42 2.79 -6.81 9.41
CA LEU A 42 2.16 -6.68 10.73
C LEU A 42 2.64 -7.80 11.68
N GLY A 43 2.66 -9.05 11.20
CA GLY A 43 3.17 -10.19 11.96
C GLY A 43 4.65 -10.05 12.36
N ARG A 44 5.50 -9.50 11.49
CA ARG A 44 6.92 -9.23 11.80
C ARG A 44 7.10 -8.21 12.92
N PHE A 45 6.14 -7.31 13.09
CA PHE A 45 6.11 -6.32 14.17
C PHE A 45 5.25 -6.74 15.37
N GLY A 46 4.87 -8.02 15.45
CA GLY A 46 4.17 -8.59 16.61
C GLY A 46 2.65 -8.37 16.62
N ILE A 47 2.05 -8.01 15.47
CA ILE A 47 0.61 -7.86 15.31
C ILE A 47 0.07 -9.05 14.51
N SER A 48 -0.81 -9.83 15.13
CA SER A 48 -1.55 -10.90 14.48
C SER A 48 -2.78 -10.35 13.77
N VAL A 49 -3.07 -10.88 12.58
CA VAL A 49 -4.25 -10.52 11.78
C VAL A 49 -5.16 -11.74 11.64
N SER A 50 -6.47 -11.55 11.78
CA SER A 50 -7.48 -12.60 11.60
C SER A 50 -8.79 -12.05 11.02
N ASN A 51 -9.72 -12.94 10.66
CA ASN A 51 -11.10 -12.62 10.25
C ASN A 51 -11.22 -11.53 9.17
N TRP A 52 -10.32 -11.52 8.19
CA TRP A 52 -10.36 -10.49 7.16
C TRP A 52 -11.51 -10.67 6.16
N VAL A 53 -12.06 -9.55 5.70
CA VAL A 53 -13.14 -9.48 4.72
C VAL A 53 -12.79 -8.38 3.73
N SER A 54 -12.60 -8.75 2.46
CA SER A 54 -12.42 -7.79 1.37
C SER A 54 -13.75 -7.19 0.96
N GLY A 55 -13.76 -5.91 0.58
CA GLY A 55 -14.97 -5.22 0.12
C GLY A 55 -15.79 -4.55 1.22
N ASP A 56 -15.29 -4.46 2.45
CA ASP A 56 -16.01 -3.87 3.59
C ASP A 56 -15.41 -2.49 3.95
N PRO A 57 -15.98 -1.39 3.42
CA PRO A 57 -15.57 -0.03 3.79
C PRO A 57 -16.15 0.42 5.13
N GLY A 58 -17.14 -0.28 5.69
CA GLY A 58 -17.81 0.14 6.93
C GLY A 58 -18.80 1.29 6.76
N CYS A 59 -19.09 1.71 5.53
CA CYS A 59 -20.11 2.71 5.22
C CYS A 59 -20.89 2.32 3.96
N ASP A 60 -21.92 3.09 3.61
CA ASP A 60 -22.75 2.84 2.42
C ASP A 60 -22.09 3.24 1.09
N ASP A 61 -20.93 3.92 1.12
CA ASP A 61 -20.19 4.28 -0.09
C ASP A 61 -19.48 3.07 -0.71
N GLN A 62 -20.19 2.42 -1.63
CA GLN A 62 -19.68 1.26 -2.37
C GLN A 62 -18.51 1.57 -3.30
N SER A 63 -18.21 2.84 -3.57
CA SER A 63 -17.05 3.20 -4.39
C SER A 63 -15.73 3.00 -3.65
N LEU A 64 -15.74 2.85 -2.32
CA LEU A 64 -14.57 2.49 -1.52
C LEU A 64 -14.36 0.98 -1.36
N SER A 65 -15.40 0.15 -1.59
CA SER A 65 -15.34 -1.30 -1.42
C SER A 65 -14.13 -1.96 -2.12
N PRO A 66 -13.76 -1.61 -3.38
CA PRO A 66 -12.61 -2.23 -4.04
C PRO A 66 -11.25 -1.99 -3.35
N THR A 67 -11.17 -0.97 -2.50
CA THR A 67 -9.95 -0.60 -1.77
C THR A 67 -9.95 -1.09 -0.33
N ALA A 68 -11.11 -1.50 0.20
CA ALA A 68 -11.32 -1.67 1.63
C ALA A 68 -11.23 -3.14 2.06
N ILE A 69 -10.54 -3.38 3.16
CA ILE A 69 -10.46 -4.68 3.83
C ILE A 69 -10.68 -4.48 5.32
N ARG A 70 -11.71 -5.12 5.86
CA ARG A 70 -11.93 -5.24 7.31
C ARG A 70 -11.12 -6.42 7.84
N PHE A 71 -10.53 -6.31 9.02
CA PHE A 71 -9.83 -7.41 9.70
C PHE A 71 -9.78 -7.18 11.21
N ASP A 72 -9.52 -8.25 11.96
CA ASP A 72 -9.26 -8.16 13.39
C ASP A 72 -7.75 -8.19 13.62
N ALA A 73 -7.26 -7.34 14.53
CA ALA A 73 -5.84 -7.23 14.87
C ALA A 73 -5.61 -7.28 16.39
N GLU A 74 -4.59 -7.99 16.82
CA GLU A 74 -4.18 -8.08 18.23
C GLU A 74 -2.67 -8.27 18.35
N GLY A 75 -2.13 -8.09 19.55
CA GLY A 75 -0.72 -8.32 19.85
C GLY A 75 -0.08 -7.19 20.64
N LEU A 76 1.14 -7.40 21.10
CA LEU A 76 1.86 -6.49 21.99
C LEU A 76 1.03 -6.16 23.24
N ASP A 77 0.69 -4.90 23.46
CA ASP A 77 -0.15 -4.39 24.54
C ASP A 77 -1.65 -4.31 24.19
N GLN A 78 -2.04 -4.70 22.97
CA GLN A 78 -3.42 -4.91 22.54
C GLN A 78 -3.83 -6.36 22.82
N ALA A 79 -4.30 -6.63 24.05
CA ALA A 79 -4.60 -7.98 24.52
C ALA A 79 -5.90 -8.59 23.94
N THR A 80 -6.81 -7.76 23.43
CA THR A 80 -8.06 -8.19 22.80
C THR A 80 -8.09 -7.73 21.34
N PRO A 81 -8.60 -8.55 20.41
CA PRO A 81 -8.74 -8.15 19.01
C PRO A 81 -9.51 -6.83 18.85
N VAL A 82 -8.96 -5.93 18.06
CA VAL A 82 -9.61 -4.72 17.59
C VAL A 82 -9.97 -4.86 16.11
N VAL A 83 -11.17 -4.42 15.74
CA VAL A 83 -11.59 -4.40 14.34
C VAL A 83 -10.96 -3.17 13.67
N LEU A 84 -10.16 -3.43 12.64
CA LEU A 84 -9.55 -2.42 11.80
C LEU A 84 -10.08 -2.54 10.37
N ARG A 85 -9.97 -1.44 9.63
CA ARG A 85 -10.12 -1.39 8.18
C ARG A 85 -8.89 -0.77 7.57
N ILE A 86 -8.38 -1.37 6.51
CA ILE A 86 -7.36 -0.76 5.66
C ILE A 86 -7.97 -0.42 4.31
N TYR A 87 -7.66 0.78 3.82
CA TYR A 87 -7.94 1.23 2.46
C TYR A 87 -6.63 1.24 1.69
N ILE A 88 -6.55 0.44 0.64
CA ILE A 88 -5.37 0.28 -0.21
C ILE A 88 -5.66 0.96 -1.55
N PHE A 89 -4.98 2.07 -1.81
CA PHE A 89 -5.11 2.78 -3.07
C PHE A 89 -4.00 2.40 -4.03
N ARG A 90 -4.29 2.50 -5.34
CA ARG A 90 -3.33 2.17 -6.39
C ARG A 90 -2.03 2.98 -6.30
N ASN A 91 -2.12 4.23 -5.88
CA ASN A 91 -0.99 5.16 -5.79
C ASN A 91 -1.37 6.37 -4.93
N ARG A 92 -0.39 7.25 -4.69
CA ARG A 92 -0.58 8.52 -3.98
C ARG A 92 -1.68 9.39 -4.57
N GLU A 93 -1.76 9.51 -5.90
CA GLU A 93 -2.79 10.37 -6.53
C GLU A 93 -4.21 9.86 -6.27
N ALA A 94 -4.41 8.54 -6.31
CA ALA A 94 -5.70 7.93 -5.95
C ALA A 94 -5.99 8.11 -4.45
N TRP A 95 -4.98 7.98 -3.59
CA TRP A 95 -5.08 8.22 -2.15
C TRP A 95 -5.48 9.66 -1.85
N ASP A 96 -4.78 10.66 -2.41
CA ASP A 96 -5.05 12.09 -2.22
C ASP A 96 -6.49 12.45 -2.62
N ARG A 97 -6.98 11.92 -3.75
CA ARG A 97 -8.33 12.20 -4.24
C ARG A 97 -9.44 11.60 -3.38
N ARG A 98 -9.15 10.52 -2.65
CA ARG A 98 -10.15 9.70 -1.95
C ARG A 98 -10.05 9.81 -0.42
N LEU A 99 -9.06 10.53 0.09
CA LEU A 99 -8.82 10.66 1.53
C LEU A 99 -10.04 11.23 2.27
N ALA A 100 -10.68 12.27 1.71
CA ALA A 100 -11.88 12.86 2.28
C ALA A 100 -13.08 11.89 2.28
N ASP A 101 -13.17 11.00 1.28
CA ASP A 101 -14.21 9.97 1.23
C ASP A 101 -13.98 8.93 2.34
N VAL A 102 -12.70 8.55 2.59
CA VAL A 102 -12.33 7.67 3.69
C VAL A 102 -12.66 8.31 5.03
N ASP A 103 -12.35 9.58 5.26
CA ASP A 103 -12.67 10.29 6.51
C ASP A 103 -14.18 10.30 6.77
N THR A 104 -14.98 10.56 5.73
CA THR A 104 -16.44 10.53 5.81
C THR A 104 -16.95 9.12 6.11
N CYS A 105 -16.40 8.11 5.44
CA CYS A 105 -16.76 6.71 5.63
C CYS A 105 -16.40 6.21 7.03
N ALA A 106 -15.20 6.55 7.49
CA ALA A 106 -14.67 6.28 8.82
C ALA A 106 -15.58 6.82 9.94
N ALA A 107 -16.06 8.06 9.78
CA ALA A 107 -16.99 8.67 10.73
C ALA A 107 -18.34 7.94 10.81
N ALA A 108 -18.78 7.27 9.74
CA ALA A 108 -20.09 6.61 9.68
C ALA A 108 -20.21 5.37 10.59
N TRP A 109 -19.10 4.69 10.88
CA TRP A 109 -19.10 3.50 11.74
C TRP A 109 -18.33 3.67 13.05
N ALA A 110 -17.75 4.83 13.29
CA ALA A 110 -17.15 5.16 14.58
C ALA A 110 -18.23 5.12 15.67
N THR A 111 -18.19 4.09 16.53
CA THR A 111 -19.11 3.98 17.68
C THR A 111 -18.87 5.13 18.67
N ASN A 112 -17.60 5.50 18.87
CA ASN A 112 -17.20 6.67 19.65
C ASN A 112 -16.19 7.51 18.86
N PRO A 113 -16.59 8.69 18.35
CA PRO A 113 -15.70 9.58 17.62
C PRO A 113 -14.48 10.05 18.44
N ALA A 114 -14.61 10.15 19.77
CA ALA A 114 -13.53 10.64 20.63
C ALA A 114 -12.36 9.67 20.78
N THR A 115 -12.59 8.39 20.48
CA THR A 115 -11.54 7.36 20.53
C THR A 115 -11.31 6.70 19.19
N PHE A 116 -11.89 7.23 18.11
CA PHE A 116 -11.64 6.74 16.77
C PHE A 116 -10.26 7.20 16.30
N GLU A 117 -9.48 6.29 15.71
CA GLU A 117 -8.13 6.58 15.27
C GLU A 117 -7.94 6.21 13.81
N GLN A 118 -7.13 7.04 13.14
CA GLN A 118 -6.65 6.77 11.79
C GLN A 118 -5.14 6.87 11.72
N LEU A 119 -4.54 5.95 10.98
CA LEU A 119 -3.17 6.00 10.53
C LEU A 119 -3.17 6.19 9.02
N GLN A 120 -2.65 7.33 8.58
CA GLN A 120 -2.60 7.73 7.18
C GLN A 120 -1.15 7.69 6.70
N VAL A 121 -0.84 6.78 5.78
CA VAL A 121 0.49 6.59 5.18
C VAL A 121 0.29 6.19 3.74
N SER A 122 0.56 7.07 2.78
CA SER A 122 0.33 6.79 1.35
C SER A 122 1.00 5.47 0.92
N PRO A 123 0.32 4.61 0.14
CA PRO A 123 -1.04 4.74 -0.40
C PRO A 123 -2.12 4.08 0.47
N TYR A 124 -1.94 4.04 1.79
CA TYR A 124 -2.78 3.35 2.76
C TYR A 124 -3.47 4.30 3.74
N VAL A 125 -4.67 3.91 4.18
CA VAL A 125 -5.30 4.44 5.39
C VAL A 125 -5.74 3.26 6.24
N VAL A 126 -5.33 3.22 7.50
CA VAL A 126 -5.85 2.26 8.49
C VAL A 126 -6.72 3.01 9.47
N ALA A 127 -7.92 2.49 9.72
CA ALA A 127 -8.92 3.12 10.58
C ALA A 127 -9.52 2.10 11.55
N GLY A 128 -9.82 2.54 12.78
CA GLY A 128 -10.25 1.65 13.86
C GLY A 128 -10.80 2.37 15.07
N GLN A 129 -11.56 1.66 15.88
CA GLN A 129 -11.93 2.13 17.21
C GLN A 129 -10.73 1.94 18.15
N GLY A 130 -10.26 3.03 18.73
CA GLY A 130 -9.27 3.05 19.81
C GLY A 130 -9.89 3.32 21.20
N PRO A 131 -9.08 3.75 22.18
CA PRO A 131 -7.68 4.11 22.02
C PRO A 131 -6.80 2.89 21.77
N TRP A 132 -5.89 2.98 20.82
CA TRP A 132 -4.88 1.95 20.58
C TRP A 132 -3.75 2.06 21.62
N PRO A 133 -3.38 0.96 22.28
CA PRO A 133 -2.24 0.94 23.19
C PRO A 133 -0.95 1.38 22.49
N PRO A 134 -0.03 2.06 23.19
CA PRO A 134 1.12 2.72 22.56
C PRO A 134 2.02 1.79 21.75
N ALA A 135 2.31 0.58 22.22
CA ALA A 135 3.21 -0.33 21.49
C ALA A 135 2.54 -0.88 20.23
N PHE A 136 1.26 -1.25 20.32
CA PHE A 136 0.43 -1.62 19.18
C PHE A 136 0.35 -0.51 18.13
N ALA A 137 0.03 0.72 18.53
CA ALA A 137 -0.06 1.85 17.61
C ALA A 137 1.29 2.16 16.92
N ALA A 138 2.40 2.07 17.65
CA ALA A 138 3.74 2.26 17.11
C ALA A 138 4.14 1.15 16.13
N ALA A 139 3.85 -0.11 16.47
CA ALA A 139 4.10 -1.25 15.60
C ALA A 139 3.24 -1.20 14.33
N LEU A 140 1.96 -0.84 14.44
CA LEU A 140 1.06 -0.64 13.32
C LEU A 140 1.62 0.44 12.37
N ARG A 141 2.01 1.60 12.90
CA ARG A 141 2.64 2.66 12.09
C ARG A 141 3.90 2.18 11.39
N THR A 142 4.77 1.47 12.10
CA THR A 142 6.02 0.95 11.54
C THR A 142 5.77 -0.05 10.43
N ALA A 143 4.85 -1.00 10.63
CA ALA A 143 4.50 -2.01 9.65
C ALA A 143 3.91 -1.40 8.36
N ILE A 144 2.96 -0.48 8.50
CA ILE A 144 2.33 0.17 7.34
C ILE A 144 3.30 1.09 6.60
N THR A 145 4.22 1.75 7.32
CA THR A 145 5.30 2.54 6.68
C THR A 145 6.27 1.64 5.92
N ALA A 146 6.63 0.48 6.48
CA ALA A 146 7.46 -0.49 5.79
C ALA A 146 6.77 -1.03 4.53
N ALA A 147 5.47 -1.30 4.60
CA ALA A 147 4.65 -1.72 3.48
C ALA A 147 4.58 -0.67 2.35
N ALA A 148 4.48 0.62 2.71
CA ALA A 148 4.46 1.71 1.75
C ALA A 148 5.78 1.88 0.99
N GLY A 149 6.89 1.43 1.57
CA GLY A 149 8.22 1.57 1.00
C GLY A 149 8.54 3.03 0.66
N ASN A 150 9.18 3.24 -0.49
CA ASN A 150 9.55 4.59 -0.97
C ASN A 150 8.41 5.30 -1.72
N GLY A 151 7.23 4.70 -1.83
CA GLY A 151 6.06 5.29 -2.52
C GLY A 151 5.17 6.15 -1.60
N GLY A 152 5.55 6.24 -0.32
CA GLY A 152 4.86 7.00 0.72
C GLY A 152 5.32 8.43 0.89
#